data_AF-A0A450VEM5-F1
#
_entry.id   AF-A0A450VEM5-F1
#
_cell.length_a   1.000
_cell.length_b   1.000
_cell.length_c   1.000
_cell.angle_alpha   90.00
_cell.angle_beta   90.00
_cell.angle_gamma   90.00
#
_symmetry.space_group_name_H-M   'P 1'
#
loop_
_entity.id
_entity.type
_entity.pdbx_description
1 polymer ?
#
loop_
_entity_poly.entity_id
_entity_poly.type
_entity_poly.pdbx_seq_one_letter_code
_entity_poly.pdbx_strand_id
1 'polypeptide(L)'
;MERISEKVPDSQSLHHFVSESEWDERDVMDIIALEADKHLGREENSCLIVDESGIAKKGRKSVGVSRKWCGNKGKVDNCQVGIYLAFGKGDRATLIDERLYLPEVWIDDQARCLEAGVPKEELVFGIKQELAFEMVCHAKGLGVRYNQVRYSWQIFTRTGGCTWKTRNPQYPSASPIAARHRRVYKRAACRCESAN
;
A
#
# COMPACT_ATOMS: atom_id res chain seq x y z
N MET A 1 -20.80 7.86 -19.30
CA MET A 1 -20.70 6.85 -18.22
C MET A 1 -21.96 6.02 -18.36
N GLU A 2 -21.88 4.85 -19.00
CA GLU A 2 -23.00 3.89 -19.00
C GLU A 2 -23.27 3.43 -17.56
N ARG A 3 -24.53 3.12 -17.25
CA ARG A 3 -24.91 2.66 -15.91
C ARG A 3 -24.57 1.19 -15.75
N ILE A 4 -23.93 0.81 -14.65
CA ILE A 4 -23.58 -0.59 -14.35
C ILE A 4 -24.82 -1.51 -14.38
N SER A 5 -25.98 -0.97 -14.00
CA SER A 5 -27.27 -1.65 -13.97
C SER A 5 -27.78 -2.12 -15.34
N GLU A 6 -27.24 -1.57 -16.44
CA GLU A 6 -27.65 -1.92 -17.80
C GLU A 6 -26.89 -3.13 -18.36
N LYS A 7 -25.74 -3.48 -17.78
CA LYS A 7 -24.85 -4.55 -18.29
C LYS A 7 -24.60 -5.70 -17.32
N VAL A 8 -24.79 -5.47 -16.02
CA VAL A 8 -24.52 -6.47 -14.99
C VAL A 8 -25.86 -6.99 -14.43
N PRO A 9 -26.23 -8.25 -14.71
CA PRO A 9 -27.34 -8.91 -14.01
C PRO A 9 -27.10 -8.84 -12.50
N ASP A 10 -28.16 -8.68 -11.71
CA ASP A 10 -28.07 -8.57 -10.24
C ASP A 10 -27.16 -7.43 -9.73
N SER A 11 -27.09 -6.32 -10.49
CA SER A 11 -26.34 -5.11 -10.10
C SER A 11 -26.64 -4.61 -8.69
N GLN A 12 -27.89 -4.73 -8.21
CA GLN A 12 -28.29 -4.43 -6.83
C GLN A 12 -27.52 -5.27 -5.81
N SER A 13 -27.45 -6.59 -6.03
CA SER A 13 -26.74 -7.52 -5.14
C SER A 13 -25.24 -7.22 -5.11
N LEU A 14 -24.63 -6.94 -6.26
CA LEU A 14 -23.23 -6.55 -6.33
C LEU A 14 -22.96 -5.21 -5.62
N HIS A 15 -23.84 -4.22 -5.81
CA HIS A 15 -23.71 -2.94 -5.10
C HIS A 15 -23.80 -3.14 -3.59
N HIS A 16 -24.79 -3.89 -3.11
CA HIS A 16 -24.95 -4.19 -1.69
C HIS A 16 -23.72 -4.92 -1.13
N PHE A 17 -23.17 -5.89 -1.87
CA PHE A 17 -21.95 -6.60 -1.47
C PHE A 17 -20.73 -5.67 -1.34
N VAL A 18 -20.57 -4.70 -2.25
CA VAL A 18 -19.41 -3.81 -2.22
C VAL A 18 -19.56 -2.69 -1.18
N SER A 19 -20.78 -2.22 -0.89
CA SER A 19 -20.98 -1.04 -0.04
C SER A 19 -21.54 -1.31 1.35
N GLU A 20 -22.42 -2.30 1.51
CA GLU A 20 -23.22 -2.46 2.75
C GLU A 20 -22.97 -3.79 3.48
N SER A 21 -22.45 -4.84 2.80
CA SER A 21 -22.26 -6.13 3.49
C SER A 21 -21.09 -6.08 4.46
N GLU A 22 -21.25 -6.78 5.58
CA GLU A 22 -20.32 -6.83 6.72
C GLU A 22 -19.14 -7.80 6.47
N TRP A 23 -18.38 -7.62 5.40
CA TRP A 23 -17.13 -8.35 5.23
C TRP A 23 -15.96 -7.54 5.78
N ASP A 24 -15.03 -8.23 6.43
CA ASP A 24 -13.79 -7.62 6.88
C ASP A 24 -12.83 -7.52 5.69
N GLU A 25 -12.52 -6.28 5.30
CA GLU A 25 -11.61 -5.98 4.20
C GLU A 25 -10.21 -6.55 4.43
N ARG A 26 -9.74 -6.56 5.68
CA ARG A 26 -8.43 -7.07 6.04
C ARG A 26 -8.36 -8.57 5.93
N ASP A 27 -9.39 -9.28 6.39
CA ASP A 27 -9.44 -10.74 6.26
C ASP A 27 -9.43 -11.17 4.79
N VAL A 28 -10.17 -10.47 3.92
CA VAL A 28 -10.17 -10.74 2.48
C VAL A 28 -8.79 -10.48 1.86
N MET A 29 -8.15 -9.38 2.21
CA MET A 29 -6.81 -9.06 1.71
C MET A 29 -5.75 -10.03 2.21
N ASP A 30 -5.86 -10.50 3.44
CA ASP A 30 -4.95 -11.50 4.01
C ASP A 30 -5.10 -12.86 3.29
N ILE A 31 -6.33 -13.25 2.94
CA ILE A 31 -6.59 -14.42 2.09
C ILE A 31 -5.95 -14.25 0.71
N ILE A 32 -6.10 -13.08 0.08
CA ILE A 32 -5.49 -12.77 -1.22
C ILE A 32 -3.95 -12.86 -1.13
N ALA A 33 -3.35 -12.32 -0.08
CA ALA A 33 -1.91 -12.36 0.13
C ALA A 33 -1.39 -13.80 0.27
N LEU A 34 -2.09 -14.64 1.04
CA LEU A 34 -1.76 -16.06 1.21
C LEU A 34 -1.97 -16.85 -0.08
N GLU A 35 -3.02 -16.58 -0.85
CA GLU A 35 -3.26 -17.24 -2.13
C GLU A 35 -2.20 -16.83 -3.17
N ALA A 36 -1.85 -15.53 -3.22
CA ALA A 36 -0.76 -15.04 -4.05
C ALA A 36 0.58 -15.73 -3.71
N ASP A 37 0.88 -15.94 -2.43
CA ASP A 37 2.07 -16.69 -2.00
C ASP A 37 2.05 -18.16 -2.45
N LYS A 38 0.89 -18.82 -2.51
CA LYS A 38 0.81 -20.20 -3.03
C LYS A 38 1.22 -20.28 -4.51
N HIS A 39 0.86 -19.26 -5.30
CA HIS A 39 1.13 -19.24 -6.75
C HIS A 39 2.49 -18.61 -7.12
N LEU A 40 2.96 -17.64 -6.34
CA LEU A 40 4.13 -16.82 -6.66
C LEU A 40 5.31 -17.01 -5.69
N GLY A 41 5.05 -17.54 -4.49
CA GLY A 41 6.05 -17.73 -3.43
C GLY A 41 7.06 -18.85 -3.72
N ARG A 42 8.14 -18.85 -2.94
CA ARG A 42 9.25 -19.84 -2.95
C ARG A 42 10.22 -19.83 -4.12
N GLU A 43 10.02 -18.98 -5.13
CA GLU A 43 10.96 -18.87 -6.25
C GLU A 43 11.97 -17.73 -6.09
N GLU A 44 13.16 -17.89 -6.68
CA GLU A 44 14.32 -16.99 -6.51
C GLU A 44 14.00 -15.51 -6.86
N ASN A 45 13.09 -15.31 -7.83
CA ASN A 45 12.68 -14.00 -8.33
C ASN A 45 11.40 -13.43 -7.67
N SER A 46 10.93 -14.00 -6.56
CA SER A 46 9.79 -13.47 -5.80
C SER A 46 10.15 -12.15 -5.11
N CYS A 47 9.30 -11.15 -5.27
CA CYS A 47 9.48 -9.86 -4.61
C CYS A 47 8.15 -9.20 -4.22
N LEU A 48 8.21 -8.41 -3.15
CA LEU A 48 7.17 -7.45 -2.83
C LEU A 48 7.52 -6.13 -3.52
N ILE A 49 6.54 -5.47 -4.11
CA ILE A 49 6.69 -4.19 -4.80
C ILE A 49 5.76 -3.21 -4.11
N VAL A 50 6.32 -2.15 -3.55
CA VAL A 50 5.57 -1.06 -2.96
C VAL A 50 5.55 0.11 -3.93
N ASP A 51 4.35 0.61 -4.19
CA ASP A 51 4.15 1.84 -4.97
C ASP A 51 3.00 2.68 -4.42
N GLU A 52 3.06 3.98 -4.66
CA GLU A 52 1.96 4.90 -4.37
C GLU A 52 1.23 5.25 -5.65
N SER A 53 -0.11 5.26 -5.61
CA SER A 53 -0.90 5.67 -6.76
C SER A 53 -1.97 6.68 -6.38
N GLY A 54 -2.08 7.71 -7.21
CA GLY A 54 -3.05 8.79 -7.09
C GLY A 54 -4.28 8.52 -7.94
N ILE A 55 -5.45 8.45 -7.30
CA ILE A 55 -6.75 8.33 -7.96
C ILE A 55 -7.42 9.70 -7.95
N ALA A 56 -7.60 10.30 -9.13
CA ALA A 56 -8.24 11.60 -9.24
C ALA A 56 -9.70 11.55 -8.78
N LYS A 57 -10.09 12.51 -7.96
CA LYS A 57 -11.46 12.63 -7.43
C LYS A 57 -11.99 14.04 -7.60
N LYS A 58 -13.31 14.17 -7.68
CA LYS A 58 -14.01 15.46 -7.69
C LYS A 58 -14.66 15.69 -6.32
N GLY A 59 -14.69 16.94 -5.88
CA GLY A 59 -15.30 17.33 -4.61
C GLY A 59 -14.43 17.05 -3.38
N ARG A 60 -15.06 17.15 -2.20
CA ARG A 60 -14.39 17.09 -0.88
C ARG A 60 -14.85 15.93 0.01
N LYS A 61 -15.84 15.14 -0.41
CA LYS A 61 -16.44 14.10 0.44
C LYS A 61 -15.69 12.77 0.45
N SER A 62 -14.91 12.45 -0.58
CA SER A 62 -14.16 11.19 -0.62
C SER A 62 -13.00 11.20 0.38
N VAL A 63 -12.93 10.21 1.27
CA VAL A 63 -11.93 10.09 2.35
C VAL A 63 -10.51 10.30 1.84
N GLY A 64 -9.71 11.12 2.51
CA GLY A 64 -8.31 11.38 2.14
C GLY A 64 -8.10 12.19 0.85
N VAL A 65 -9.15 12.69 0.21
CA VAL A 65 -8.99 13.54 -0.98
C VAL A 65 -8.36 14.89 -0.63
N SER A 66 -7.28 15.25 -1.34
CA SER A 66 -6.62 16.55 -1.20
C SER A 66 -5.88 16.94 -2.48
N ARG A 67 -5.51 18.23 -2.59
CA ARG A 67 -4.68 18.73 -3.70
C ARG A 67 -3.23 18.31 -3.50
N LYS A 68 -2.80 17.27 -4.19
CA LYS A 68 -1.43 16.72 -4.13
C LYS A 68 -0.97 16.29 -5.52
N TRP A 69 0.31 15.92 -5.66
CA TRP A 69 0.80 15.33 -6.90
C TRP A 69 0.05 14.03 -7.19
N CYS A 70 -0.67 13.99 -8.31
CA CYS A 70 -1.39 12.81 -8.77
C CYS A 70 -0.55 12.14 -9.84
N GLY A 71 0.13 11.04 -9.50
CA GLY A 71 1.01 10.31 -10.41
C GLY A 71 0.33 9.95 -11.73
N ASN A 72 -0.92 9.45 -11.67
CA ASN A 72 -1.71 9.06 -12.83
C ASN A 72 -2.04 10.24 -13.78
N LYS A 73 -2.10 11.48 -13.26
CA LYS A 73 -2.35 12.69 -14.07
C LYS A 73 -1.09 13.49 -14.40
N GLY A 74 0.06 13.15 -13.81
CA GLY A 74 1.32 13.89 -13.98
C GLY A 74 1.26 15.36 -13.53
N LYS A 75 0.37 15.71 -12.60
CA LYS A 75 0.21 17.08 -12.10
C LYS A 75 -0.37 17.12 -10.69
N VAL A 76 -0.29 18.30 -10.06
CA VAL A 76 -1.02 18.57 -8.82
C VAL A 76 -2.51 18.64 -9.12
N ASP A 77 -3.27 17.71 -8.56
CA ASP A 77 -4.71 17.64 -8.72
C ASP A 77 -5.39 17.18 -7.43
N ASN A 78 -6.71 17.31 -7.37
CA ASN A 78 -7.50 16.73 -6.29
C ASN A 78 -7.52 15.21 -6.46
N CYS A 79 -6.85 14.49 -5.57
CA CYS A 79 -6.73 13.04 -5.63
C CYS A 79 -6.76 12.42 -4.24
N GLN A 80 -7.14 11.14 -4.21
CA GLN A 80 -6.83 10.22 -3.13
C GLN A 80 -5.51 9.53 -3.47
N VAL A 81 -4.71 9.21 -2.46
CA VAL A 81 -3.47 8.47 -2.64
C VAL A 81 -3.58 7.18 -1.84
N GLY A 82 -3.45 6.05 -2.53
CA GLY A 82 -3.28 4.75 -1.91
C GLY A 82 -1.81 4.33 -1.95
N ILE A 83 -1.38 3.61 -0.92
CA ILE A 83 -0.15 2.84 -0.91
C ILE A 83 -0.53 1.40 -1.22
N TYR A 84 0.18 0.79 -2.16
CA TYR A 84 -0.14 -0.54 -2.67
C TYR A 84 1.07 -1.45 -2.51
N LEU A 85 0.82 -2.68 -2.07
CA LEU A 85 1.79 -3.77 -2.02
C LEU A 85 1.38 -4.80 -3.07
N ALA A 86 2.24 -4.99 -4.06
CA ALA A 86 2.10 -6.04 -5.05
C ALA A 86 3.09 -7.17 -4.79
N PHE A 87 2.67 -8.41 -4.98
CA PHE A 87 3.54 -9.57 -5.07
C PHE A 87 3.90 -9.79 -6.53
N GLY A 88 5.17 -9.56 -6.87
CA GLY A 88 5.74 -9.80 -8.20
C GLY A 88 6.60 -11.06 -8.29
N LYS A 89 6.54 -11.73 -9.45
CA LYS A 89 7.43 -12.82 -9.88
C LYS A 89 7.62 -12.74 -11.39
N GLY A 90 8.83 -12.42 -11.84
CA GLY A 90 9.14 -12.32 -13.27
C GLY A 90 8.25 -11.27 -13.96
N ASP A 91 7.41 -11.72 -14.89
CA ASP A 91 6.44 -10.94 -15.66
C ASP A 91 5.03 -10.88 -15.02
N ARG A 92 4.83 -11.53 -13.87
CA ARG A 92 3.55 -11.59 -13.16
C ARG A 92 3.58 -10.71 -11.93
N ALA A 93 2.46 -10.05 -11.65
CA ALA A 93 2.25 -9.34 -10.40
C ALA A 93 0.77 -9.38 -10.00
N THR A 94 0.50 -9.40 -8.70
CA THR A 94 -0.84 -9.22 -8.14
C THR A 94 -0.78 -8.31 -6.92
N LEU A 95 -1.84 -7.55 -6.66
CA LEU A 95 -1.97 -6.80 -5.41
C LEU A 95 -2.25 -7.76 -4.25
N ILE A 96 -1.65 -7.49 -3.10
CA ILE A 96 -1.80 -8.29 -1.88
C ILE A 96 -2.09 -7.44 -0.63
N ASP A 97 -1.95 -6.12 -0.71
CA ASP A 97 -2.33 -5.19 0.35
C ASP A 97 -2.52 -3.78 -0.23
N GLU A 98 -3.44 -3.00 0.33
CA GLU A 98 -3.59 -1.58 0.09
C GLU A 98 -3.88 -0.82 1.38
N ARG A 99 -3.43 0.43 1.42
CA ARG A 99 -3.75 1.36 2.51
C ARG A 99 -4.03 2.74 1.96
N LEU A 100 -5.07 3.38 2.47
CA LEU A 100 -5.38 4.76 2.13
C LEU A 100 -4.46 5.70 2.92
N TYR A 101 -3.78 6.62 2.23
CA TYR A 101 -3.01 7.66 2.90
C TYR A 101 -3.92 8.83 3.27
N LEU A 102 -4.09 9.08 4.57
CA LEU A 102 -4.85 10.21 5.09
C LEU A 102 -3.93 11.44 5.26
N PRO A 103 -4.19 12.56 4.55
CA PRO A 103 -3.36 13.76 4.64
C PRO A 103 -3.69 14.57 5.90
N GLU A 104 -2.75 15.42 6.37
CA GLU A 104 -2.92 16.30 7.55
C GLU A 104 -4.24 17.09 7.51
N VAL A 105 -4.57 17.68 6.35
CA VAL A 105 -5.82 18.44 6.15
C VAL A 105 -7.12 17.66 6.38
N TRP A 106 -7.05 16.32 6.47
CA TRP A 106 -8.16 15.47 6.90
C TRP A 106 -8.08 15.18 8.39
N ILE A 107 -6.91 14.85 8.91
CA ILE A 107 -6.69 14.56 10.34
C ILE A 107 -7.05 15.77 11.21
N ASP A 108 -6.74 16.98 10.74
CA ASP A 108 -7.07 18.24 11.40
C ASP A 108 -8.58 18.55 11.39
N ASP A 109 -9.36 17.85 10.56
CA ASP A 109 -10.81 18.01 10.41
C ASP A 109 -11.53 16.71 10.84
N GLN A 110 -11.49 16.42 12.14
CA GLN A 110 -12.08 15.21 12.72
C GLN A 110 -13.58 15.09 12.44
N ALA A 111 -14.31 16.22 12.40
CA ALA A 111 -15.73 16.23 12.09
C ALA A 111 -16.00 15.68 10.68
N ARG A 112 -15.19 16.10 9.70
CA ARG A 112 -15.26 15.58 8.32
C ARG A 112 -14.87 14.11 8.25
N CYS A 113 -13.87 13.67 9.00
CA CYS A 113 -13.50 12.25 9.06
C CYS A 113 -14.63 11.37 9.60
N LEU A 114 -15.29 11.82 10.68
CA LEU A 114 -16.42 11.11 11.27
C LEU A 114 -17.65 11.11 10.35
N GLU A 115 -17.97 12.22 9.67
CA GLU A 115 -19.03 12.26 8.64
C GLU A 115 -18.77 11.25 7.52
N ALA A 116 -17.50 11.06 7.16
CA ALA A 116 -17.09 10.14 6.10
C ALA A 116 -16.89 8.68 6.57
N GLY A 117 -17.16 8.38 7.84
CA GLY A 117 -17.08 7.03 8.40
C GLY A 117 -15.68 6.53 8.71
N VAL A 118 -14.68 7.41 8.84
CA VAL A 118 -13.31 7.00 9.21
C VAL A 118 -13.28 6.56 10.68
N PRO A 119 -12.81 5.34 11.01
CA PRO A 119 -12.65 4.90 12.39
C PRO A 119 -11.74 5.84 13.18
N LYS A 120 -11.99 6.01 14.48
CA LYS A 120 -11.23 6.97 15.31
C LYS A 120 -9.76 6.54 15.45
N GLU A 121 -9.53 5.24 15.42
CA GLU A 121 -8.24 4.59 15.53
C GLU A 121 -7.36 4.89 14.31
N GLU A 122 -7.98 5.18 13.16
CA GLU A 122 -7.32 5.50 11.89
C GLU A 122 -7.02 7.01 11.72
N LEU A 123 -7.38 7.85 12.70
CA LEU A 123 -7.12 9.30 12.70
C LEU A 123 -5.69 9.65 13.13
N VAL A 124 -4.71 8.86 12.70
CA VAL A 124 -3.30 9.07 13.00
C VAL A 124 -2.59 9.55 11.75
N PHE A 125 -1.74 10.56 11.90
CA PHE A 125 -0.85 10.95 10.81
C PHE A 125 0.17 9.85 10.55
N GLY A 126 -0.07 9.08 9.49
CA GLY A 126 0.90 8.11 8.97
C GLY A 126 1.73 8.74 7.86
N ILE A 127 3.05 8.70 7.97
CA ILE A 127 3.88 8.94 6.78
C ILE A 127 3.72 7.76 5.82
N LYS A 128 3.67 8.02 4.50
CA LYS A 128 3.47 6.98 3.49
C LYS A 128 4.45 5.81 3.60
N GLN A 129 5.68 6.11 4.02
CA GLN A 129 6.73 5.12 4.21
C GLN A 129 6.50 4.22 5.43
N GLU A 130 5.83 4.71 6.47
CA GLU A 130 5.41 3.91 7.62
C GLU A 130 4.28 2.97 7.23
N LEU A 131 3.29 3.46 6.49
CA LEU A 131 2.22 2.62 5.93
C LEU A 131 2.81 1.49 5.07
N ALA A 132 3.69 1.83 4.13
CA ALA A 132 4.41 0.85 3.31
C ALA A 132 5.18 -0.19 4.14
N PHE A 133 5.82 0.27 5.22
CA PHE A 133 6.58 -0.60 6.09
C PHE A 133 5.67 -1.57 6.86
N GLU A 134 4.58 -1.06 7.42
CA GLU A 134 3.59 -1.86 8.13
C GLU A 134 2.96 -2.91 7.22
N MET A 135 2.67 -2.58 5.95
CA MET A 135 2.21 -3.57 4.95
C MET A 135 3.22 -4.70 4.75
N VAL A 136 4.51 -4.39 4.65
CA VAL A 136 5.57 -5.41 4.51
C VAL A 136 5.71 -6.26 5.77
N CYS A 137 5.66 -5.66 6.97
CA CYS A 137 5.71 -6.41 8.21
C CYS A 137 4.46 -7.26 8.42
N HIS A 138 3.29 -6.78 8.01
CA HIS A 138 2.03 -7.53 8.03
C HIS A 138 2.12 -8.77 7.13
N ALA A 139 2.51 -8.60 5.86
CA ALA A 139 2.72 -9.71 4.94
C ALA A 139 3.74 -10.74 5.48
N LYS A 140 4.83 -10.27 6.13
CA LYS A 140 5.78 -11.15 6.80
C LYS A 140 5.15 -11.90 7.97
N GLY A 141 4.36 -11.23 8.80
CA GLY A 141 3.64 -11.81 9.94
C GLY A 141 2.63 -12.88 9.53
N LEU A 142 1.97 -12.69 8.38
CA LEU A 142 1.10 -13.68 7.75
C LEU A 142 1.87 -14.90 7.19
N GLY A 143 3.19 -14.81 7.05
CA GLY A 143 4.03 -15.87 6.50
C GLY A 143 4.19 -15.84 4.97
N VAL A 144 3.89 -14.71 4.31
CA VAL A 144 4.13 -14.49 2.87
C VAL A 144 5.63 -14.62 2.58
N ARG A 145 6.02 -15.46 1.61
CA ARG A 145 7.43 -15.77 1.32
C ARG A 145 7.91 -15.01 0.11
N TYR A 146 8.84 -14.10 0.34
CA TYR A 146 9.47 -13.28 -0.69
C TYR A 146 10.98 -13.18 -0.46
N ASN A 147 11.73 -12.96 -1.53
CA ASN A 147 13.20 -12.81 -1.46
C ASN A 147 13.65 -11.34 -1.42
N GLN A 148 12.84 -10.43 -1.95
CA GLN A 148 13.21 -9.02 -2.10
C GLN A 148 12.02 -8.10 -1.86
N VAL A 149 12.30 -6.87 -1.47
CA VAL A 149 11.31 -5.78 -1.44
C VAL A 149 11.80 -4.69 -2.38
N ARG A 150 10.92 -4.20 -3.24
CA ARG A 150 11.18 -3.14 -4.20
C ARG A 150 10.27 -1.98 -3.83
N TYR A 151 10.85 -0.80 -3.75
CA TYR A 151 10.09 0.43 -3.68
C TYR A 151 10.32 1.15 -5.00
N SER A 152 9.30 1.81 -5.53
CA SER A 152 9.44 2.77 -6.63
C SER A 152 10.71 3.63 -6.42
N TRP A 153 11.73 3.40 -7.26
CA TRP A 153 13.09 3.97 -7.27
C TRP A 153 14.23 3.34 -6.42
N GLN A 154 14.00 2.32 -5.59
CA GLN A 154 15.05 1.62 -4.81
C GLN A 154 14.80 0.10 -4.73
N ILE A 155 15.79 -0.71 -5.14
CA ILE A 155 15.79 -2.18 -4.96
C ILE A 155 16.41 -2.50 -3.60
N PHE A 156 15.71 -3.26 -2.75
CA PHE A 156 16.21 -3.78 -1.49
C PHE A 156 16.23 -5.32 -1.50
N THR A 157 17.42 -5.91 -1.50
CA THR A 157 17.58 -7.38 -1.48
C THR A 157 17.80 -7.89 -0.06
N ARG A 158 17.15 -9.00 0.32
CA ARG A 158 17.45 -9.74 1.55
C ARG A 158 18.71 -10.58 1.34
N THR A 159 19.88 -10.06 1.70
CA THR A 159 21.06 -10.90 1.93
C THR A 159 21.06 -11.32 3.40
N GLY A 160 21.32 -12.59 3.70
CA GLY A 160 21.35 -13.09 5.09
C GLY A 160 22.21 -12.20 5.99
N GLY A 161 21.68 -11.87 7.17
CA GLY A 161 22.21 -10.84 8.08
C GLY A 161 21.77 -9.43 7.66
N CYS A 162 21.29 -8.61 8.61
CA CYS A 162 20.64 -7.30 8.46
C CYS A 162 21.39 -6.26 7.58
N THR A 163 21.51 -6.53 6.27
CA THR A 163 22.30 -5.75 5.33
C THR A 163 21.47 -5.47 4.09
N TRP A 164 21.14 -4.19 3.92
CA TRP A 164 20.34 -3.68 2.81
C TRP A 164 21.28 -3.03 1.78
N LYS A 165 21.30 -3.54 0.54
CA LYS A 165 22.10 -2.97 -0.56
C LYS A 165 21.19 -2.28 -1.59
N THR A 166 21.47 -1.01 -1.87
CA THR A 166 20.85 -0.25 -2.97
C THR A 166 21.62 -0.51 -4.26
N ARG A 167 20.98 -1.00 -5.32
CA ARG A 167 21.62 -1.32 -6.62
C ARG A 167 21.46 -0.24 -7.72
N ASN A 168 20.95 0.96 -7.43
CA ASN A 168 20.69 1.97 -8.47
C ASN A 168 21.90 2.90 -8.71
N PRO A 169 22.54 2.90 -9.90
CA PRO A 169 23.67 3.76 -10.23
C PRO A 169 23.31 5.24 -10.45
N GLN A 170 22.03 5.59 -10.63
CA GLN A 170 21.60 6.96 -10.94
C GLN A 170 21.38 7.85 -9.69
N TYR A 171 21.31 7.25 -8.50
CA TYR A 171 21.32 7.95 -7.21
C TYR A 171 22.26 7.21 -6.26
N PRO A 172 23.49 7.69 -6.03
CA PRO A 172 24.44 7.02 -5.16
C PRO A 172 23.88 6.92 -3.75
N SER A 173 24.40 5.95 -3.00
CA SER A 173 24.06 5.60 -1.62
C SER A 173 24.24 6.73 -0.57
N ALA A 174 24.31 7.99 -0.97
CA ALA A 174 24.55 9.16 -0.13
C ALA A 174 23.41 10.20 -0.17
N SER A 175 22.32 10.01 -0.94
CA SER A 175 21.23 11.00 -0.93
C SER A 175 20.51 11.06 0.42
N PRO A 176 20.13 12.25 0.93
CA PRO A 176 19.42 12.39 2.21
C PRO A 176 18.12 11.58 2.28
N ILE A 177 17.42 11.47 1.15
CA ILE A 177 16.20 10.67 0.98
C ILE A 177 16.52 9.17 1.09
N ALA A 178 17.57 8.68 0.43
CA ALA A 178 18.02 7.28 0.53
C ALA A 178 18.58 6.94 1.92
N ALA A 179 19.14 7.91 2.65
CA ALA A 179 19.61 7.75 4.03
C ALA A 179 18.43 7.69 5.03
N ARG A 180 17.36 8.47 4.81
CA ARG A 180 16.14 8.44 5.62
C ARG A 180 15.34 7.15 5.36
N HIS A 181 15.22 6.74 4.09
CA HIS A 181 14.61 5.45 3.70
C HIS A 181 15.35 4.28 4.33
N ARG A 182 16.69 4.21 4.23
CA ARG A 182 17.47 3.16 4.92
C ARG A 182 17.28 3.17 6.44
N ARG A 183 17.12 4.33 7.08
CA ARG A 183 16.88 4.39 8.54
C ARG A 183 15.52 3.81 8.92
N VAL A 184 14.47 4.11 8.17
CA VAL A 184 13.13 3.53 8.37
C VAL A 184 13.17 2.01 8.16
N TYR A 185 13.70 1.56 7.01
CA TYR A 185 13.77 0.12 6.66
C TYR A 185 14.79 -0.69 7.48
N LYS A 186 15.84 -0.08 8.04
CA LYS A 186 16.77 -0.74 8.98
C LYS A 186 16.18 -0.87 10.38
N ARG A 187 15.48 0.15 10.90
CA ARG A 187 14.74 0.06 12.18
C ARG A 187 13.61 -0.96 12.10
N ALA A 188 12.94 -0.98 10.96
CA ALA A 188 11.94 -1.94 10.54
C ALA A 188 12.39 -3.41 10.62
N ALA A 189 13.54 -3.73 10.02
CA ALA A 189 14.11 -5.08 10.07
C ALA A 189 14.37 -5.54 11.51
N CYS A 190 14.94 -4.67 12.35
CA CYS A 190 15.19 -4.99 13.75
C CYS A 190 13.90 -5.22 14.56
N ARG A 191 12.81 -4.47 14.29
CA ARG A 191 11.52 -4.67 14.97
C ARG A 191 10.82 -5.97 14.53
N CYS A 192 10.85 -6.26 13.24
CA CYS A 192 10.27 -7.48 12.69
C CYS A 192 11.10 -8.75 13.01
N GLU A 193 12.33 -8.62 13.54
CA GLU A 193 13.17 -9.73 14.06
C GLU A 193 13.04 -9.92 15.58
N SER A 194 12.62 -8.88 16.31
CA SER A 194 12.44 -8.94 17.78
C SER A 194 11.02 -9.30 18.22
N ALA A 195 10.10 -9.44 17.27
CA ALA A 195 8.71 -9.88 17.49
C ALA A 195 8.49 -11.39 17.23
N ASN A 196 9.58 -12.16 17.07
CA ASN A 196 9.58 -13.63 16.95
C ASN A 196 10.05 -14.29 18.24
#